data_AF-A0A1H0UPI2-F1
#
_entry.id   AF-A0A1H0UPI2-F1
#
_cell.length_a   1.000
_cell.length_b   1.000
_cell.length_c   1.000
_cell.angle_alpha   90.00
_cell.angle_beta   90.00
_cell.angle_gamma   90.00
#
_symmetry.space_group_name_H-M   'P 1'
#
loop_
_entity.id
_entity.type
_entity.pdbx_description
1 polymer ?
#
loop_
_entity_poly.entity_id
_entity_poly.type
_entity_poly.pdbx_seq_one_letter_code
_entity_poly.pdbx_strand_id
1 'polypeptide(L)'
;MLPGDNITRQMVIENDYDYPYEIFLKAERVTPKEEYDLLEKLHLKINYNDKSIYNGIIIDENVLVDNISLGVINPGENKILIGEVELEGSTIGNEYKNKYGEIKWIFTAVRKETSIKTPYTGDEGILPYVIVAILSLGGIITITIVGRRKKEI
;
A
#
# COMPACT_ATOMS: atom_id res chain seq x y z
N MET A 1 22.32 -15.12 -21.28
CA MET A 1 21.81 -16.41 -20.78
C MET A 1 21.91 -17.42 -21.90
N LEU A 2 22.28 -18.66 -21.57
CA LEU A 2 22.16 -19.82 -22.44
C LEU A 2 20.77 -20.43 -22.29
N PRO A 3 20.27 -21.16 -23.32
CA PRO A 3 18.99 -21.86 -23.23
C PRO A 3 18.94 -22.80 -22.01
N GLY A 4 17.89 -22.70 -21.20
CA GLY A 4 17.74 -23.46 -19.96
C GLY A 4 18.37 -22.81 -18.71
N ASP A 5 19.03 -21.65 -18.85
CA ASP A 5 19.54 -20.91 -17.70
C ASP A 5 18.39 -20.43 -16.80
N ASN A 6 18.64 -20.47 -15.49
CA ASN A 6 17.82 -19.83 -14.47
C ASN A 6 18.69 -18.87 -13.64
N ILE A 7 18.20 -17.66 -13.41
CA ILE A 7 18.83 -16.66 -12.56
C ILE A 7 17.87 -16.30 -11.43
N THR A 8 18.33 -16.48 -10.19
CA THR A 8 17.62 -16.04 -8.99
C THR A 8 18.33 -14.87 -8.34
N ARG A 9 17.57 -13.86 -7.90
CA ARG A 9 18.06 -12.70 -7.16
C ARG A 9 17.17 -12.42 -5.96
N GLN A 10 17.80 -12.11 -4.84
CA GLN A 10 17.14 -11.69 -3.61
C GLN A 10 17.39 -10.20 -3.38
N MET A 11 16.33 -9.48 -3.01
CA MET A 11 16.36 -8.11 -2.55
C MET A 11 15.76 -8.04 -1.15
N VAL A 12 16.41 -7.29 -0.26
CA VAL A 12 15.90 -7.01 1.09
C VAL A 12 15.42 -5.57 1.11
N ILE A 13 14.18 -5.37 1.55
CA ILE A 13 13.55 -4.06 1.73
C ILE A 13 13.45 -3.81 3.22
N GLU A 14 14.14 -2.80 3.72
CA GLU A 14 14.25 -2.47 5.14
C GLU A 14 13.72 -1.05 5.39
N ASN A 15 13.03 -0.87 6.51
CA ASN A 15 12.56 0.46 6.94
C ASN A 15 13.25 0.88 8.23
N ASP A 16 14.35 1.62 8.09
CA ASP A 16 15.10 2.19 9.22
C ASP A 16 14.58 3.57 9.68
N TYR A 17 13.40 3.99 9.21
CA TYR A 17 12.76 5.25 9.58
C TYR A 17 11.70 5.05 10.67
N ASP A 18 11.31 6.15 11.33
CA ASP A 18 10.32 6.16 12.41
C ASP A 18 8.86 6.04 11.96
N TYR A 19 8.60 6.01 10.65
CA TYR A 19 7.24 6.00 10.09
C TYR A 19 7.00 4.75 9.22
N PRO A 20 5.77 4.23 9.16
CA PRO A 20 5.41 3.18 8.23
C PRO A 20 5.36 3.70 6.78
N TYR A 21 5.82 2.87 5.85
CA TYR A 21 5.78 3.16 4.40
C TYR A 21 5.04 2.05 3.65
N GLU A 22 4.12 2.42 2.78
CA GLU A 22 3.60 1.50 1.76
C GLU A 22 4.54 1.49 0.56
N ILE A 23 4.97 0.30 0.15
CA ILE A 23 5.90 0.12 -0.96
C ILE A 23 5.15 -0.36 -2.20
N PHE A 24 5.41 0.27 -3.33
CA PHE A 24 4.88 -0.12 -4.65
C PHE A 24 6.01 -0.56 -5.57
N LEU A 25 5.78 -1.63 -6.31
CA LEU A 25 6.66 -2.16 -7.34
C LEU A 25 6.09 -1.89 -8.72
N LYS A 26 6.94 -1.38 -9.61
CA LYS A 26 6.68 -1.28 -11.04
C LYS A 26 7.87 -1.82 -11.83
N ALA A 27 7.62 -2.45 -12.98
CA ALA A 27 8.65 -2.89 -13.89
C ALA A 27 8.36 -2.39 -15.30
N GLU A 28 9.34 -1.71 -15.88
CA GLU A 28 9.25 -1.08 -17.21
C GLU A 28 10.30 -1.67 -18.13
N ARG A 29 9.91 -1.91 -19.38
CA ARG A 29 10.86 -2.31 -20.42
C ARG A 29 11.77 -1.12 -20.80
N VAL A 30 13.06 -1.38 -20.95
CA VAL A 30 14.05 -0.36 -21.36
C VAL A 30 14.45 -0.53 -22.83
N THR A 31 14.70 -1.77 -23.25
CA THR A 31 15.09 -2.08 -24.64
C THR A 31 13.88 -2.00 -25.58
N PRO A 32 14.02 -1.54 -26.83
CA PRO A 32 12.92 -1.61 -27.79
C PRO A 32 12.52 -3.08 -28.08
N LYS A 33 11.30 -3.28 -28.57
CA LYS A 33 10.86 -4.61 -29.04
C LYS A 33 11.55 -4.94 -30.36
N GLU A 34 12.02 -6.18 -30.50
CA GLU A 34 12.70 -6.67 -31.71
C GLU A 34 11.95 -7.89 -32.28
N GLU A 35 12.27 -8.29 -33.50
CA GLU A 35 11.70 -9.50 -34.13
C GLU A 35 12.03 -10.78 -33.34
N TYR A 36 13.26 -10.87 -32.83
CA TYR A 36 13.72 -11.94 -31.94
C TYR A 36 14.00 -11.37 -30.56
N ASP A 37 12.93 -11.10 -29.83
CA ASP A 37 12.97 -10.46 -28.52
C ASP A 37 13.20 -11.48 -27.41
N LEU A 38 14.35 -11.37 -26.74
CA LEU A 38 14.69 -12.30 -25.66
C LEU A 38 13.69 -12.20 -24.50
N LEU A 39 13.12 -11.01 -24.22
CA LEU A 39 12.20 -10.83 -23.10
C LEU A 39 10.93 -11.68 -23.25
N GLU A 40 10.44 -11.90 -24.47
CA GLU A 40 9.27 -12.75 -24.75
C GLU A 40 9.51 -14.24 -24.47
N LYS A 41 10.76 -14.62 -24.19
CA LYS A 41 11.17 -15.99 -23.88
C LYS A 41 11.60 -16.17 -22.44
N LEU A 42 11.59 -15.10 -21.66
CA LEU A 42 11.91 -15.12 -20.25
C LEU A 42 10.63 -15.30 -19.45
N HIS A 43 10.60 -16.36 -18.65
CA HIS A 43 9.56 -16.60 -17.69
C HIS A 43 10.01 -16.04 -16.33
N LEU A 44 9.29 -15.03 -15.86
CA LEU A 44 9.60 -14.28 -14.65
C LEU A 44 8.67 -14.72 -13.51
N LYS A 45 9.26 -15.07 -12.37
CA LYS A 45 8.56 -15.32 -11.11
C LYS A 45 9.02 -14.29 -10.08
N ILE A 46 8.08 -13.67 -9.39
CA ILE A 46 8.37 -12.76 -8.28
C ILE A 46 7.65 -13.28 -7.04
N ASN A 47 8.42 -13.55 -6.01
CA ASN A 47 7.95 -13.94 -4.70
C ASN A 47 8.26 -12.84 -3.69
N TYR A 48 7.29 -12.47 -2.87
CA TYR A 48 7.44 -11.49 -1.82
C TYR A 48 6.97 -12.10 -0.49
N ASN A 49 7.89 -12.21 0.46
CA ASN A 49 7.65 -12.86 1.76
C ASN A 49 6.95 -14.23 1.59
N ASP A 50 7.55 -15.08 0.76
CA ASP A 50 7.08 -16.44 0.38
C ASP A 50 5.74 -16.51 -0.37
N LYS A 51 5.17 -15.38 -0.78
CA LYS A 51 3.97 -15.31 -1.61
C LYS A 51 4.32 -14.93 -3.05
N SER A 52 3.87 -15.74 -4.01
CA SER A 52 3.97 -15.36 -5.43
C SER A 52 3.07 -14.16 -5.72
N ILE A 53 3.69 -13.07 -6.17
CA ILE A 53 3.00 -11.82 -6.57
C ILE A 53 2.98 -11.65 -8.09
N TYR A 54 3.83 -12.37 -8.81
CA TYR A 54 3.86 -12.43 -10.26
C TYR A 54 4.44 -13.76 -10.74
N ASN A 55 3.88 -14.29 -11.82
CA ASN A 55 4.34 -15.51 -12.48
C ASN A 55 3.90 -15.50 -13.95
N GLY A 56 4.80 -15.20 -14.89
CA GLY A 56 4.44 -15.11 -16.31
C GLY A 56 5.57 -14.67 -17.24
N ILE A 57 5.25 -14.57 -18.53
CA ILE A 57 6.17 -14.15 -19.59
C ILE A 57 6.16 -12.62 -19.70
N ILE A 58 7.31 -12.04 -20.07
CA ILE A 58 7.47 -10.61 -20.32
C ILE A 58 7.11 -10.30 -21.78
N ILE A 59 5.84 -10.00 -22.06
CA ILE A 59 5.31 -9.90 -23.44
C ILE A 59 5.15 -8.46 -23.96
N ASP A 60 4.97 -7.48 -23.06
CA ASP A 60 4.58 -6.12 -23.40
C ASP A 60 5.54 -5.04 -22.87
N GLU A 61 5.31 -3.78 -23.28
CA GLU A 61 6.07 -2.59 -22.85
C GLU A 61 6.04 -2.40 -21.32
N ASN A 62 4.93 -2.78 -20.69
CA ASN A 62 4.79 -2.78 -19.24
C ASN A 62 4.79 -4.22 -18.73
N VAL A 63 5.93 -4.65 -18.19
CA VAL A 63 6.12 -5.98 -17.60
C VAL A 63 5.18 -6.17 -16.40
N LEU A 64 4.97 -5.09 -15.64
CA LEU A 64 3.95 -4.96 -14.61
C LEU A 64 3.13 -3.69 -14.92
N VAL A 65 1.97 -3.86 -15.56
CA VAL A 65 1.11 -2.77 -16.06
C VAL A 65 0.65 -1.84 -14.92
N ASP A 66 0.39 -2.40 -13.75
CA ASP A 66 -0.06 -1.66 -12.57
C ASP A 66 1.00 -1.68 -11.45
N ASN A 67 1.04 -0.59 -10.67
CA ASN A 67 1.84 -0.53 -9.44
C ASN A 67 1.36 -1.62 -8.47
N ILE A 68 2.15 -2.66 -8.26
CA ILE A 68 1.85 -3.71 -7.30
C ILE A 68 2.19 -3.19 -5.90
N SER A 69 1.20 -3.07 -5.02
CA SER A 69 1.46 -2.81 -3.61
C SER A 69 2.10 -4.05 -2.98
N LEU A 70 3.30 -3.87 -2.42
CA LEU A 70 3.99 -4.84 -1.57
C LEU A 70 3.56 -4.72 -0.09
N GLY A 71 2.58 -3.86 0.19
CA GLY A 71 2.07 -3.60 1.53
C GLY A 71 2.92 -2.61 2.33
N VAL A 72 2.58 -2.49 3.61
CA VAL A 72 3.21 -1.55 4.55
C VAL A 72 4.40 -2.23 5.24
N ILE A 73 5.51 -1.53 5.31
CA ILE A 73 6.70 -1.90 6.10
C ILE A 73 6.80 -0.95 7.28
N ASN A 74 6.70 -1.50 8.49
CA ASN A 74 6.77 -0.72 9.74
C ASN A 74 8.22 -0.38 10.11
N PRO A 75 8.44 0.60 11.01
CA PRO A 75 9.78 0.89 11.54
C PRO A 75 10.49 -0.36 12.07
N GLY A 76 11.72 -0.60 11.63
CA GLY A 76 12.54 -1.75 11.99
C GLY A 76 12.12 -3.08 11.33
N GLU A 77 11.11 -3.08 10.47
CA GLU A 77 10.68 -4.27 9.73
C GLU A 77 11.50 -4.44 8.44
N ASN A 78 11.75 -5.69 8.06
CA ASN A 78 12.31 -6.03 6.76
C ASN A 78 11.42 -7.03 6.02
N LYS A 79 11.55 -7.02 4.70
CA LYS A 79 10.83 -7.89 3.77
C LYS A 79 11.76 -8.38 2.68
N ILE A 80 11.56 -9.62 2.26
CA ILE A 80 12.37 -10.27 1.22
C ILE A 80 11.55 -10.36 -0.05
N LEU A 81 12.15 -9.88 -1.15
CA LEU A 81 11.64 -10.04 -2.50
C LEU A 81 12.63 -10.91 -3.29
N ILE A 82 12.13 -11.98 -3.90
CA ILE A 82 12.90 -12.92 -4.71
C ILE A 82 12.38 -12.83 -6.14
N GLY A 83 13.27 -12.49 -7.07
CA GLY A 83 13.03 -12.54 -8.50
C GLY A 83 13.75 -13.73 -9.11
N GLU A 84 13.03 -14.53 -9.88
CA GLU A 84 13.57 -15.66 -10.64
C GLU A 84 13.23 -15.46 -12.12
N VAL A 85 14.23 -15.64 -12.97
CA VAL A 85 14.09 -15.52 -14.41
C VAL A 85 14.62 -16.79 -15.04
N GLU A 86 13.76 -17.45 -15.80
CA GLU A 86 14.03 -18.70 -16.49
C GLU A 86 13.97 -18.47 -18.00
N LEU A 87 15.00 -18.91 -18.72
CA LEU A 87 15.01 -18.91 -20.19
C LEU A 87 14.65 -20.32 -20.68
N GLU A 88 13.46 -20.47 -21.27
CA GLU A 88 13.00 -21.79 -21.74
C GLU A 88 13.91 -22.34 -22.86
N GLY A 89 14.60 -23.44 -22.58
CA GLY A 89 15.59 -23.98 -23.51
C GLY A 89 15.02 -24.71 -24.73
N SER A 90 13.79 -25.21 -24.65
CA SER A 90 13.17 -26.03 -25.69
C SER A 90 12.66 -25.22 -26.89
N THR A 91 12.48 -23.91 -26.74
CA THR A 91 11.87 -23.02 -27.75
C THR A 91 12.82 -21.93 -28.26
N ILE A 92 14.10 -21.98 -27.85
CA ILE A 92 15.14 -21.01 -28.21
C ILE A 92 16.11 -21.59 -29.25
N GLY A 93 16.18 -20.97 -30.42
CA GLY A 93 17.22 -21.23 -31.42
C GLY A 93 18.35 -20.19 -31.42
N ASN A 94 19.23 -20.31 -32.43
CA ASN A 94 20.39 -19.42 -32.61
C ASN A 94 20.01 -17.98 -32.94
N GLU A 95 18.76 -17.72 -33.34
CA GLU A 95 18.22 -16.38 -33.62
C GLU A 95 18.21 -15.46 -32.39
N TYR A 96 18.23 -16.03 -31.17
CA TYR A 96 18.35 -15.28 -29.91
C TYR A 96 19.80 -15.09 -29.46
N LYS A 97 20.79 -15.57 -30.22
CA LYS A 97 22.21 -15.44 -29.85
C LYS A 97 22.62 -13.97 -29.82
N ASN A 98 23.32 -13.57 -28.76
CA ASN A 98 23.75 -12.18 -28.49
C ASN A 98 22.60 -11.18 -28.35
N LYS A 99 21.34 -11.65 -28.25
CA LYS A 99 20.21 -10.81 -27.86
C LYS A 99 20.26 -10.54 -26.36
N TYR A 100 19.76 -9.37 -25.98
CA TYR A 100 19.61 -8.98 -24.59
C TYR A 100 18.33 -8.17 -24.45
N GLY A 101 17.77 -8.18 -23.25
CA GLY A 101 16.65 -7.36 -22.87
C GLY A 101 16.91 -6.76 -21.50
N GLU A 102 16.41 -5.55 -21.29
CA GLU A 102 16.60 -4.84 -20.02
C GLU A 102 15.25 -4.40 -19.45
N ILE A 103 15.11 -4.61 -18.15
CA ILE A 103 13.93 -4.24 -17.36
C ILE A 103 14.39 -3.31 -16.24
N LYS A 104 13.74 -2.15 -16.15
CA LYS A 104 13.91 -1.21 -15.05
C LYS A 104 12.91 -1.51 -13.96
N TRP A 105 13.43 -1.85 -12.79
CA TRP A 105 12.65 -2.08 -11.57
C TRP A 105 12.55 -0.78 -10.78
N ILE A 106 11.33 -0.36 -10.46
CA ILE A 106 11.04 0.90 -9.76
C ILE A 106 10.31 0.57 -8.47
N PHE A 107 10.88 1.03 -7.36
CA PHE A 107 10.31 0.91 -6.02
C PHE A 107 9.91 2.30 -5.54
N THR A 108 8.64 2.48 -5.21
CA THR A 108 8.10 3.75 -4.69
C THR A 108 7.66 3.56 -3.25
N ALA A 109 8.22 4.34 -2.34
CA ALA A 109 7.83 4.35 -0.93
C ALA A 109 6.91 5.54 -0.63
N VAL A 110 5.72 5.27 -0.11
CA VAL A 110 4.73 6.30 0.28
C VAL A 110 4.53 6.23 1.79
N ARG A 111 4.87 7.30 2.49
CA ARG A 111 4.68 7.41 3.94
C ARG A 111 3.19 7.26 4.27
N LYS A 112 2.86 6.36 5.19
CA LYS A 112 1.52 6.28 5.78
C LYS A 112 1.48 7.19 6.99
N GLU A 113 0.59 8.18 6.96
CA GLU A 113 0.28 8.94 8.16
C GLU A 113 -0.39 8.00 9.16
N THR A 114 0.18 7.90 10.35
CA THR A 114 -0.49 7.26 11.46
C THR A 114 -1.65 8.15 11.83
N SER A 115 -2.89 7.63 11.80
CA SER A 115 -4.04 8.40 12.27
C SER A 115 -3.75 8.86 13.69
N ILE A 116 -3.58 10.17 13.85
CA ILE A 116 -3.45 10.78 15.16
C ILE A 116 -4.77 10.44 15.86
N LYS A 117 -4.74 9.58 16.90
CA LYS A 117 -5.86 9.54 17.83
C LYS A 117 -5.99 10.96 18.34
N THR A 118 -7.02 11.68 17.88
CA THR A 118 -7.34 12.98 18.45
C THR A 118 -7.48 12.76 19.96
N PRO A 119 -6.86 13.59 20.81
CA PRO A 119 -7.08 13.48 22.23
C PRO A 119 -8.60 13.60 22.44
N TYR A 120 -9.17 12.62 23.13
CA TYR A 120 -10.55 12.70 23.58
C TYR A 120 -10.61 13.78 24.66
N THR A 121 -10.75 15.05 24.26
CA THR A 121 -11.11 16.15 25.17
C THR A 121 -12.63 16.17 25.32
N GLY A 122 -13.20 15.02 25.70
CA GLY A 122 -14.55 14.95 26.22
C GLY A 122 -14.48 15.22 27.71
N ASP A 123 -14.57 16.50 28.07
CA ASP A 123 -14.69 16.96 29.46
C ASP A 123 -15.76 16.16 30.20
N GLU A 124 -15.35 15.40 31.22
CA GLU A 124 -16.27 14.78 32.20
C GLU A 124 -17.03 15.83 33.04
N GLY A 125 -16.82 17.14 32.81
CA GLY A 125 -17.31 18.22 33.66
C GLY A 125 -18.53 19.00 33.16
N ILE A 126 -19.00 18.84 31.92
CA ILE A 126 -20.07 19.72 31.36
C ILE A 126 -21.48 19.26 31.77
N LEU A 127 -21.68 17.96 31.99
CA LEU A 127 -22.96 17.36 32.40
C LEU A 127 -23.63 18.01 33.63
N PRO A 128 -22.92 18.30 34.75
CA PRO A 128 -23.56 18.96 35.89
C PRO A 128 -24.08 20.36 35.56
N TYR A 129 -23.40 21.12 34.68
CA TYR A 129 -23.83 22.47 34.31
C TYR A 129 -25.08 22.46 33.42
N VAL A 130 -25.21 21.48 32.52
CA VAL A 130 -26.40 21.32 31.67
C VAL A 130 -27.63 20.95 32.51
N ILE A 131 -27.46 20.10 33.53
CA ILE A 131 -28.54 19.73 34.46
C ILE A 131 -29.02 20.94 35.27
N VAL A 132 -28.10 21.78 35.78
CA VAL A 132 -28.44 23.02 36.51
C VAL A 132 -29.17 24.03 35.60
N ALA A 133 -28.79 24.14 34.34
CA ALA A 133 -29.46 25.02 33.38
C ALA A 133 -30.92 24.57 33.10
N ILE A 134 -31.17 23.27 32.97
CA ILE A 134 -32.53 22.74 32.74
C ILE A 134 -33.42 22.92 33.99
N LEU A 135 -32.88 22.70 35.19
CA LEU A 135 -33.63 22.87 36.44
C LEU A 135 -34.00 24.34 36.73
N SER A 136 -33.12 25.28 36.41
CA SER A 136 -33.39 26.71 36.59
C SER A 136 -34.45 27.25 35.62
N LEU A 137 -34.48 26.76 34.37
CA LEU A 137 -35.54 27.09 33.42
C LEU A 137 -36.92 26.52 33.85
N GLY A 138 -36.96 25.31 34.41
CA GLY A 138 -38.20 24.70 34.91
C GLY A 138 -38.82 25.45 36.11
N GLY A 139 -37.99 26.02 36.99
CA GLY A 139 -38.44 26.82 38.13
C GLY A 139 -39.09 28.16 37.73
N ILE A 140 -38.63 28.78 36.64
CA ILE A 140 -39.19 30.06 36.16
C ILE A 140 -40.60 29.86 35.58
N ILE A 141 -40.86 28.73 34.91
CA ILE A 141 -42.17 28.42 34.32
C ILE A 141 -43.23 28.20 35.41
N THR A 142 -42.90 27.50 36.50
CA THR A 142 -43.85 27.25 37.60
C THR A 142 -44.19 28.52 38.39
N ILE A 143 -43.21 29.40 38.66
CA ILE A 143 -43.46 30.69 39.32
C ILE A 143 -44.39 31.58 38.49
N THR A 144 -44.20 31.61 37.17
CA THR A 144 -45.02 32.45 36.27
C THR A 144 -46.47 31.94 36.20
N ILE A 145 -46.68 30.62 36.21
CA ILE A 145 -48.02 30.01 36.20
C ILE A 145 -48.75 30.20 37.55
N VAL A 146 -48.06 30.03 38.68
CA VAL A 146 -48.64 30.25 40.01
C VAL A 146 -48.92 31.73 40.26
N GLY A 147 -48.05 32.64 39.80
CA GLY A 147 -48.25 34.08 39.89
C GLY A 147 -49.43 34.59 39.07
N ARG A 148 -49.74 33.95 37.94
CA ARG A 148 -50.96 34.24 37.15
C ARG A 148 -52.23 33.76 37.85
N ARG A 149 -52.21 32.58 38.47
CA ARG A 149 -53.38 32.02 39.18
C ARG A 149 -53.78 32.80 40.44
N LYS A 150 -52.83 33.48 41.11
CA LYS A 150 -53.12 34.31 42.30
C LYS A 150 -53.76 35.67 41.99
N LYS A 151 -53.81 36.11 40.73
CA LYS A 151 -54.42 37.40 40.34
C LYS A 151 -55.91 37.30 39.96
N GLU A 152 -56.49 36.10 39.95
CA GLU A 152 -57.90 35.86 39.58
C GLU A 152 -58.78 35.41 40.77
N ILE A 153 -58.52 35.89 42.00
CA ILE A 153 -59.45 35.79 43.14
C ILE A 153 -59.52 37.15 43.83
#